data_AF-A0A8J6SCS6-F1
#
_entry.id   AF-A0A8J6SCS6-F1
#
_cell.length_a   1.000
_cell.length_b   1.000
_cell.length_c   1.000
_cell.angle_alpha   90.00
_cell.angle_beta   90.00
_cell.angle_gamma   90.00
#
_symmetry.space_group_name_H-M   'P 1'
#
loop_
_entity.id
_entity.type
_entity.pdbx_description
1 polymer ?
#
loop_
_entity_poly.entity_id
_entity_poly.type
_entity_poly.pdbx_seq_one_letter_code
_entity_poly.pdbx_strand_id
1 'polypeptide(L)'
;MIQLLVGWMQRTFFKQVEQITPAQLTPAEKGYHFEHEELKRLMKRLCRYETVEFMDLSGIPLSPETIDQRFGRDGGIDCVIRIVAPTEAGARNVAGRIRNILIKGDY
;
A
#
# COMPACT_ATOMS: atom_id res chain seq x y z
N MET A 1 -31.10 38.42 30.40
CA MET A 1 -31.21 37.12 31.10
C MET A 1 -32.08 36.20 30.28
N ILE A 2 -31.48 35.30 29.50
CA ILE A 2 -32.12 34.12 28.93
C ILE A 2 -31.12 32.98 29.14
N GLN A 3 -31.31 32.25 30.23
CA GLN A 3 -30.66 30.96 30.47
C GLN A 3 -31.35 29.93 29.60
N LEU A 4 -30.62 29.28 28.70
CA LEU A 4 -31.06 28.05 28.05
C LEU A 4 -29.91 27.06 28.08
N LEU A 5 -29.93 26.27 29.16
CA LEU A 5 -29.36 24.94 29.26
C LEU A 5 -29.93 24.09 28.11
N VAL A 6 -29.10 23.71 27.15
CA VAL A 6 -29.32 22.48 26.36
C VAL A 6 -27.98 21.78 26.15
N GLY A 7 -27.88 20.58 26.74
CA GLY A 7 -27.03 19.46 26.32
C GLY A 7 -25.55 19.75 26.04
N TRP A 8 -24.58 19.42 26.89
CA TRP A 8 -24.28 18.05 27.31
C TRP A 8 -24.41 17.02 26.16
N MET A 9 -23.63 17.17 25.08
CA MET A 9 -23.19 16.01 24.27
C MET A 9 -22.14 16.42 23.23
N GLN A 10 -20.86 16.29 23.58
CA GLN A 10 -19.83 15.79 22.66
C GLN A 10 -18.55 15.53 23.47
N ARG A 11 -18.64 14.56 24.39
CA ARG A 11 -17.47 13.77 24.76
C ARG A 11 -17.22 12.79 23.62
N THR A 12 -16.64 13.28 22.53
CA THR A 12 -15.98 12.41 21.55
C THR A 12 -14.77 11.83 22.26
N PHE A 13 -14.97 10.65 22.86
CA PHE A 13 -13.89 9.78 23.26
C PHE A 13 -13.05 9.49 22.02
N PHE A 14 -11.92 10.19 21.87
CA PHE A 14 -10.86 9.77 20.97
C PHE A 14 -10.40 8.39 21.48
N LYS A 15 -10.87 7.31 20.82
CA LYS A 15 -10.26 6.00 21.02
C LYS A 15 -8.80 6.13 20.62
N GLN A 16 -7.90 5.83 21.56
CA GLN A 16 -6.48 5.68 21.23
C GLN A 16 -6.37 4.64 20.12
N VAL A 17 -5.74 5.02 19.02
CA VAL A 17 -5.42 4.10 17.92
C VAL A 17 -4.47 3.07 18.52
N GLU A 18 -4.93 1.81 18.62
CA GLU A 18 -4.08 0.70 19.07
C GLU A 18 -2.85 0.65 18.17
N GLN A 19 -1.65 0.68 18.78
CA GLN A 19 -0.41 0.47 18.05
C GLN A 19 -0.38 -1.01 17.63
N ILE A 20 -0.75 -1.27 16.38
CA ILE A 20 -0.62 -2.59 15.78
C ILE A 20 0.88 -2.85 15.62
N THR A 21 1.44 -3.70 16.47
CA THR A 21 2.81 -4.20 16.26
C THR A 21 2.80 -5.04 14.99
N PRO A 22 3.55 -4.66 13.94
CA PRO A 22 3.56 -5.43 12.70
C PRO A 22 4.11 -6.83 12.99
N ALA A 23 3.40 -7.87 12.56
CA ALA A 23 3.90 -9.23 12.64
C ALA A 23 5.26 -9.35 11.95
N GLN A 24 6.19 -10.12 12.53
CA GLN A 24 7.45 -10.45 11.85
C GLN A 24 7.15 -11.41 10.70
N LEU A 25 6.85 -10.87 9.53
CA LEU A 25 6.62 -11.62 8.30
C LEU A 25 7.95 -12.20 7.81
N THR A 26 7.93 -13.42 7.28
CA THR A 26 9.07 -13.99 6.54
C THR A 26 9.26 -13.27 5.21
N PRO A 27 10.45 -13.30 4.56
CA PRO A 27 10.67 -12.62 3.28
C PRO A 27 9.65 -12.98 2.20
N ALA A 28 9.22 -14.24 2.13
CA ALA A 28 8.19 -14.71 1.21
C ALA A 28 6.78 -14.16 1.54
N GLU A 29 6.54 -13.75 2.79
CA GLU A 29 5.28 -13.13 3.23
C GLU A 29 5.34 -11.59 3.15
N LYS A 30 6.53 -11.01 2.97
CA LYS A 30 6.74 -9.56 2.92
C LYS A 30 6.42 -8.96 1.56
N GLY A 31 6.53 -9.72 0.47
CA GLY A 31 6.36 -9.21 -0.88
C GLY A 31 5.85 -10.25 -1.88
N TYR A 32 5.52 -9.78 -3.06
CA TYR A 32 5.09 -10.59 -4.20
C TYR A 32 6.24 -10.74 -5.18
N HIS A 33 6.44 -11.96 -5.67
CA HIS A 33 7.39 -12.23 -6.73
C HIS A 33 6.76 -11.89 -8.09
N PHE A 34 7.45 -11.09 -8.91
CA PHE A 34 7.02 -10.72 -10.26
C PHE A 34 8.13 -10.94 -11.27
N GLU A 35 7.77 -11.32 -12.48
CA GLU A 35 8.64 -11.17 -13.66
C GLU A 35 8.85 -9.68 -13.97
N HIS A 36 10.00 -9.30 -14.54
CA HIS A 36 10.33 -7.89 -14.80
C HIS A 36 9.28 -7.15 -15.63
N GLU A 37 8.86 -7.72 -16.76
CA GLU A 37 7.87 -7.10 -17.64
C GLU A 37 6.49 -7.07 -17.01
N GLU A 38 6.16 -8.07 -16.17
CA GLU A 38 4.93 -8.09 -15.41
C GLU A 38 4.88 -6.92 -14.43
N LEU A 39 5.95 -6.71 -13.65
CA LEU A 39 6.02 -5.61 -12.71
C LEU A 39 5.95 -4.25 -13.41
N LYS A 40 6.66 -4.06 -14.52
CA LYS A 40 6.60 -2.81 -15.30
C LYS A 40 5.20 -2.49 -15.79
N ARG A 41 4.46 -3.50 -16.28
CA ARG A 41 3.07 -3.33 -16.69
C ARG A 41 2.18 -2.93 -15.52
N LEU A 42 2.35 -3.58 -14.37
CA LEU A 42 1.63 -3.23 -13.14
C LEU A 42 1.92 -1.79 -12.70
N MET A 43 3.19 -1.38 -12.72
CA MET A 43 3.60 0.00 -12.40
C MET A 43 2.97 1.01 -13.35
N LYS A 44 2.95 0.72 -14.66
CA LYS A 44 2.27 1.56 -15.65
C LYS A 44 0.76 1.61 -15.41
N ARG A 45 0.13 0.51 -15.03
CA ARG A 45 -1.30 0.44 -14.72
C ARG A 45 -1.66 1.27 -13.48
N LEU A 46 -0.75 1.32 -12.50
CA LEU A 46 -0.93 1.98 -11.22
C LEU A 46 -0.33 3.39 -11.16
N CYS A 47 0.32 3.89 -12.22
CA CYS A 47 1.00 5.19 -12.22
C CYS A 47 0.10 6.40 -11.89
N ARG A 48 -1.22 6.28 -12.05
CA ARG A 48 -2.20 7.33 -11.72
C ARG A 48 -2.57 7.36 -10.23
N TYR A 49 -2.13 6.38 -9.44
CA TYR A 49 -2.37 6.34 -8.02
C TYR A 49 -1.17 6.97 -7.29
N GLU A 50 -1.26 8.25 -6.97
CA GLU A 50 -0.20 8.99 -6.25
C GLU A 50 0.12 8.41 -4.87
N THR A 51 -0.83 7.66 -4.29
CA THR A 51 -0.68 7.02 -2.97
C THR A 51 0.00 5.65 -3.02
N VAL A 52 0.54 5.22 -4.17
CA VAL A 52 1.11 3.88 -4.36
C VAL A 52 2.59 3.96 -4.64
N GLU A 53 3.37 3.27 -3.82
CA GLU A 53 4.82 3.14 -3.95
C GLU A 53 5.19 1.67 -4.17
N PHE A 54 6.20 1.45 -5.00
CA PHE A 54 6.78 0.13 -5.24
C PHE A 54 8.16 0.10 -4.59
N MET A 55 8.43 -0.92 -3.78
CA MET A 55 9.71 -1.11 -3.11
C MET A 55 10.14 -2.57 -3.17
N ASP A 56 11.43 -2.85 -3.02
CA ASP A 56 11.90 -4.21 -2.78
C ASP A 56 11.71 -4.62 -1.31
N LEU A 57 12.07 -5.87 -0.98
CA LEU A 57 12.02 -6.40 0.39
C LEU A 57 12.95 -5.66 1.38
N SER A 58 13.92 -4.90 0.88
CA SER A 58 14.86 -4.08 1.66
C SER A 58 14.38 -2.63 1.83
N GLY A 59 13.24 -2.27 1.23
CA GLY A 59 12.68 -0.92 1.24
C GLY A 59 13.28 0.03 0.20
N ILE A 60 14.03 -0.47 -0.78
CA ILE A 60 14.56 0.34 -1.88
C ILE A 60 13.45 0.59 -2.90
N PRO A 61 13.16 1.85 -3.26
CA PRO A 61 12.16 2.16 -4.27
C PRO A 61 12.46 1.49 -5.61
N LEU A 62 11.43 0.93 -6.23
CA LEU A 62 11.49 0.34 -7.56
C LEU A 62 10.99 1.35 -8.59
N SER A 63 11.84 1.62 -9.57
CA SER A 63 11.54 2.30 -10.83
C SER A 63 11.78 1.33 -12.01
N PRO A 64 11.19 1.57 -13.20
CA PRO A 64 11.48 0.78 -14.39
C PRO A 64 12.97 0.61 -14.67
N GLU A 65 13.76 1.68 -14.48
CA GLU A 65 15.20 1.67 -14.68
C GLU A 65 15.93 0.80 -13.65
N THR A 66 15.50 0.82 -12.38
CA THR A 66 16.10 -0.03 -11.34
C THR A 66 15.74 -1.51 -11.52
N ILE A 67 14.58 -1.81 -12.08
CA ILE A 67 14.17 -3.19 -12.41
C ILE A 67 15.08 -3.73 -13.52
N ASP A 68 15.33 -2.94 -14.56
CA ASP A 68 16.21 -3.32 -15.67
C ASP A 68 17.66 -3.57 -15.25
N GLN A 69 18.12 -2.96 -14.16
CA GLN A 69 19.47 -3.16 -13.63
C GLN A 69 19.57 -4.38 -12.71
N ARG A 70 18.45 -4.86 -12.17
CA ARG A 70 18.40 -5.92 -11.17
C ARG A 70 18.07 -7.26 -11.82
N PHE A 71 19.07 -7.89 -12.42
CA PHE A 71 18.94 -9.27 -12.87
C PHE A 71 19.09 -10.22 -11.67
N GLY A 72 17.97 -10.62 -11.07
CA GLY A 72 17.95 -11.81 -10.21
C GLY A 72 18.43 -13.03 -11.00
N ARG A 73 19.01 -14.02 -10.31
CA ARG A 73 19.51 -15.26 -10.94
C ARG A 73 18.42 -16.00 -11.74
N ASP A 74 17.16 -15.78 -11.38
CA ASP A 74 15.97 -16.40 -11.96
C ASP A 74 15.11 -15.42 -12.79
N GLY A 75 15.54 -14.16 -12.98
CA GLY A 75 14.84 -13.17 -13.81
C GLY A 75 13.63 -12.47 -13.15
N GLY A 76 13.21 -12.91 -11.96
CA GLY A 76 12.15 -12.27 -11.18
C GLY A 76 12.65 -11.30 -10.10
N ILE A 77 11.73 -10.46 -9.62
CA ILE A 77 11.96 -9.44 -8.58
C ILE A 77 10.88 -9.52 -7.50
N ASP A 78 11.31 -9.47 -6.24
CA ASP A 78 10.40 -9.41 -5.11
C ASP A 78 10.00 -7.95 -4.83
N CYS A 79 8.69 -7.67 -4.87
CA CYS A 79 8.13 -6.34 -4.75
C CYS A 79 7.11 -6.24 -3.60
N VAL A 80 7.19 -5.13 -2.87
CA VAL A 80 6.24 -4.67 -1.88
C VAL A 80 5.49 -3.47 -2.45
N ILE A 81 4.16 -3.57 -2.53
CA ILE A 81 3.29 -2.46 -2.92
C ILE A 81 2.83 -1.76 -1.65
N ARG A 82 3.33 -0.55 -1.41
CA ARG A 82 2.96 0.26 -0.24
C ARG A 82 1.93 1.30 -0.63
N ILE A 83 0.91 1.42 0.21
CA ILE A 83 -0.13 2.45 0.06
C ILE A 83 0.08 3.52 1.12
N VAL A 84 0.42 4.73 0.69
CA VAL A 84 0.62 5.91 1.55
C VAL A 84 -0.55 6.86 1.36
N ALA A 85 -1.56 6.75 2.23
CA ALA A 85 -2.76 7.56 2.18
C ALA A 85 -2.99 8.29 3.52
N PRO A 86 -3.59 9.51 3.50
CA PRO A 86 -3.82 10.29 4.72
C PRO A 86 -4.93 9.72 5.62
N THR A 87 -5.77 8.83 5.09
CA THR A 87 -6.88 8.21 5.84
C THR A 87 -6.91 6.70 5.61
N GLU A 88 -7.35 5.96 6.63
CA GLU A 88 -7.54 4.51 6.55
C GLU A 88 -8.57 4.14 5.48
N ALA A 89 -9.67 4.90 5.38
CA ALA A 89 -10.68 4.70 4.35
C ALA A 89 -10.10 4.85 2.93
N GLY A 90 -9.22 5.84 2.73
CA GLY A 90 -8.49 6.01 1.47
C GLY A 90 -7.57 4.82 1.17
N ALA A 91 -6.79 4.38 2.15
CA ALA A 91 -5.92 3.22 2.02
C ALA A 91 -6.72 1.96 1.65
N ARG A 92 -7.85 1.70 2.33
CA ARG A 92 -8.73 0.55 2.08
C ARG A 92 -9.34 0.58 0.68
N ASN A 93 -9.77 1.74 0.21
CA ASN A 93 -10.32 1.91 -1.14
C ASN A 93 -9.28 1.60 -2.22
N VAL A 94 -8.06 2.13 -2.07
CA VAL A 94 -6.95 1.87 -2.99
C VAL A 94 -6.55 0.40 -2.96
N ALA A 95 -6.42 -0.19 -1.77
CA ALA A 95 -6.10 -1.60 -1.58
C ALA A 95 -7.11 -2.52 -2.29
N GLY A 96 -8.41 -2.24 -2.19
CA GLY A 96 -9.45 -3.00 -2.89
C GLY A 96 -9.31 -2.94 -4.41
N ARG A 97 -8.95 -1.77 -4.96
CA ARG A 97 -8.72 -1.60 -6.41
C ARG A 97 -7.47 -2.34 -6.87
N ILE A 98 -6.36 -2.20 -6.17
CA ILE A 98 -5.11 -2.91 -6.48
C ILE A 98 -5.33 -4.42 -6.43
N ARG A 99 -6.00 -4.91 -5.38
CA ARG A 99 -6.35 -6.34 -5.25
C ARG A 99 -7.13 -6.84 -6.47
N ASN A 100 -8.10 -6.07 -6.95
CA ASN A 100 -8.88 -6.44 -8.13
C ASN A 100 -8.03 -6.48 -9.41
N ILE A 101 -7.05 -5.57 -9.56
CA ILE A 101 -6.13 -5.55 -10.69
C ILE A 101 -5.23 -6.79 -10.66
N LEU A 102 -4.64 -7.10 -9.50
CA LEU A 102 -3.78 -8.26 -9.28
C LEU A 102 -4.51 -9.57 -9.55
N ILE A 103 -5.70 -9.77 -8.97
CA ILE A 103 -6.48 -11.01 -9.15
C ILE A 103 -6.90 -11.22 -10.60
N LYS A 104 -7.22 -10.14 -11.33
CA LYS A 104 -7.68 -10.22 -12.72
C LYS A 104 -6.55 -10.26 -13.74
N GLY A 105 -5.30 -10.01 -13.35
CA GLY A 105 -4.20 -9.80 -14.29
C GLY A 105 -4.47 -8.64 -15.25
N ASP A 106 -5.15 -7.57 -14.78
CA ASP A 106 -5.50 -6.40 -15.61
C ASP A 106 -4.28 -5.45 -15.79
N TYR A 107 -3.16 -6.00 -16.26
CA TYR A 107 -1.90 -5.27 -16.50
C TYR A 107 -0.99 -5.98 -17.51
#